data_AF-A0A9P6LT91-F1
#
_entry.id   AF-A0A9P6LT91-F1
#
_cell.length_a   1.000
_cell.length_b   1.000
_cell.length_c   1.000
_cell.angle_alpha   90.00
_cell.angle_beta   90.00
_cell.angle_gamma   90.00
#
_symmetry.space_group_name_H-M   'P 1'
#
loop_
_entity.id
_entity.type
_entity.pdbx_description
1 polymer ?
#
loop_
_entity_poly.entity_id
_entity_poly.type
_entity_poly.pdbx_seq_one_letter_code
_entity_poly.pdbx_strand_id
1 'polypeptide(L)'
;DLAFYKSFEPRIELLKRLRHIDMQSKLKSTMNYSNAQYAAAGEAAARIAGMSYEDVVREKIFKPLGLNNTGFSPVEMRNRTSNHAIPFSALTLEDAQQGNFKPRELEEMHAPGAPAGAIYSNVFDMVKYGRAIMKEGELNGKQVLNKTSVQELLTAHSIVGGPTTGPESVSALTYGL
;
A
#
# COMPACT_ATOMS: atom_id res chain seq x y z
N ASP A 1 -7.55 -8.33 -10.11
CA ASP A 1 -7.41 -7.80 -8.73
C ASP A 1 -7.87 -8.81 -7.67
N LEU A 2 -9.14 -9.23 -7.66
CA LEU A 2 -9.68 -10.18 -6.67
C LEU A 2 -8.88 -11.49 -6.51
N ALA A 3 -8.26 -11.98 -7.59
CA ALA A 3 -7.40 -13.17 -7.54
C ALA A 3 -6.16 -12.99 -6.64
N PHE A 4 -5.67 -11.77 -6.40
CA PHE A 4 -4.55 -11.50 -5.48
C PHE A 4 -5.00 -11.47 -4.01
N TYR A 5 -6.29 -11.21 -3.75
CA TYR A 5 -6.82 -11.00 -2.40
C TYR A 5 -7.08 -12.31 -1.65
N LYS A 6 -7.52 -13.37 -2.34
CA LYS A 6 -7.93 -14.66 -1.74
C LYS A 6 -7.12 -15.87 -2.18
N SER A 7 -6.01 -15.67 -2.87
CA SER A 7 -5.20 -16.78 -3.38
C SER A 7 -4.16 -17.24 -2.36
N PHE A 8 -4.01 -18.55 -2.26
CA PHE A 8 -2.94 -19.23 -1.54
C PHE A 8 -1.70 -19.46 -2.41
N GLU A 9 -1.77 -19.13 -3.71
CA GLU A 9 -0.63 -19.27 -4.61
C GLU A 9 0.46 -18.23 -4.31
N PRO A 10 1.75 -18.57 -4.50
CA PRO A 10 2.84 -17.61 -4.36
C PRO A 10 2.63 -16.37 -5.24
N ARG A 11 3.02 -15.19 -4.73
CA ARG A 11 2.88 -13.90 -5.43
C ARG A 11 3.39 -13.95 -6.87
N ILE A 12 4.53 -14.59 -7.09
CA ILE A 12 5.12 -14.74 -8.42
C ILE A 12 4.24 -15.52 -9.40
N GLU A 13 3.52 -16.55 -8.95
CA GLU A 13 2.68 -17.34 -9.84
C GLU A 13 1.46 -16.54 -10.31
N LEU A 14 0.89 -15.72 -9.43
CA LEU A 14 -0.17 -14.77 -9.79
C LEU A 14 0.35 -13.69 -10.76
N LEU A 15 1.55 -13.17 -10.54
CA LEU A 15 2.17 -12.19 -11.42
C LEU A 15 2.47 -12.76 -12.82
N LYS A 16 2.91 -14.03 -12.92
CA LYS A 16 3.11 -14.69 -14.22
C LYS A 16 1.84 -14.74 -15.06
N ARG A 17 0.66 -14.79 -14.44
CA ARG A 17 -0.63 -14.81 -15.16
C ARG A 17 -0.93 -13.48 -15.87
N LEU A 18 -0.31 -12.37 -15.44
CA LEU A 18 -0.48 -11.08 -16.11
C LEU A 18 -0.07 -11.12 -17.59
N ARG A 19 0.79 -12.06 -17.99
CA ARG A 19 1.17 -12.28 -19.41
C ARG A 19 -0.01 -12.68 -20.31
N HIS A 20 -1.13 -13.09 -19.73
CA HIS A 20 -2.34 -13.52 -20.44
C HIS A 20 -3.41 -12.43 -20.49
N ILE A 21 -3.13 -11.24 -19.97
CA ILE A 21 -4.06 -10.10 -19.98
C ILE A 21 -3.73 -9.21 -21.16
N ASP A 22 -4.75 -8.87 -21.96
CA ASP A 22 -4.63 -7.87 -23.00
C ASP A 22 -4.49 -6.47 -22.36
N MET A 23 -3.39 -5.77 -22.67
CA MET A 23 -3.21 -4.40 -22.21
C MET A 23 -4.12 -3.46 -23.00
N GLN A 24 -5.04 -2.78 -22.30
CA GLN A 24 -5.99 -1.84 -22.92
C GLN A 24 -5.32 -0.57 -23.50
N SER A 25 -4.05 -0.31 -23.20
CA SER A 25 -3.30 0.85 -23.70
C SER A 25 -1.88 0.49 -24.12
N LYS A 26 -1.33 1.27 -25.07
CA LYS A 26 0.13 1.31 -25.27
C LYS A 26 0.76 1.87 -23.99
N LEU A 27 1.94 1.36 -23.62
CA LEU A 27 2.69 1.58 -22.37
C LEU A 27 2.86 3.03 -21.84
N LYS A 28 2.30 4.08 -22.47
CA LYS A 28 2.59 5.48 -22.12
C LYS A 28 1.44 6.51 -22.22
N SER A 29 0.18 6.16 -22.45
CA SER A 29 -0.83 7.22 -22.66
C SER A 29 -1.63 7.64 -21.42
N THR A 30 -1.75 6.82 -20.38
CA THR A 30 -2.62 7.12 -19.21
C THR A 30 -2.15 6.44 -17.92
N MET A 31 -2.28 7.15 -16.79
CA MET A 31 -2.13 6.59 -15.44
C MET A 31 -3.36 5.74 -15.11
N ASN A 32 -3.13 4.52 -14.63
CA ASN A 32 -4.19 3.64 -14.12
C ASN A 32 -3.74 2.97 -12.83
N TYR A 33 -4.50 3.17 -11.75
CA TYR A 33 -4.25 2.48 -10.48
C TYR A 33 -4.28 0.96 -10.67
N SER A 34 -3.28 0.25 -10.15
CA SER A 34 -3.20 -1.21 -10.27
C SER A 34 -2.51 -1.86 -9.07
N ASN A 35 -3.29 -2.57 -8.26
CA ASN A 35 -2.76 -3.42 -7.19
C ASN A 35 -1.78 -4.48 -7.72
N ALA A 36 -2.00 -4.98 -8.93
CA ALA A 36 -1.10 -5.96 -9.54
C ALA A 36 0.29 -5.38 -9.85
N GLN A 37 0.37 -4.09 -10.21
CA GLN A 37 1.64 -3.41 -10.41
C GLN A 37 2.37 -3.16 -9.08
N TYR A 38 1.65 -2.79 -8.01
CA TYR A 38 2.23 -2.71 -6.67
C TYR A 38 2.73 -4.08 -6.17
N ALA A 39 1.98 -5.16 -6.42
CA ALA A 39 2.41 -6.52 -6.13
C ALA A 39 3.70 -6.89 -6.90
N ALA A 40 3.81 -6.48 -8.16
CA ALA A 40 5.02 -6.68 -8.96
C ALA A 40 6.23 -5.92 -8.39
N ALA A 41 6.05 -4.65 -7.99
CA ALA A 41 7.10 -3.86 -7.36
C ALA A 41 7.57 -4.48 -6.02
N GLY A 42 6.63 -4.96 -5.19
CA GLY A 42 6.94 -5.65 -3.95
C GLY A 42 7.69 -6.97 -4.16
N GLU A 43 7.31 -7.75 -5.19
CA GLU A 43 8.03 -8.97 -5.58
C GLU A 43 9.46 -8.66 -6.07
N ALA A 44 9.65 -7.61 -6.86
CA ALA A 44 10.97 -7.20 -7.32
C ALA A 44 11.88 -6.81 -6.14
N ALA A 45 11.37 -6.02 -5.19
CA ALA A 45 12.10 -5.64 -3.98
C ALA A 45 12.49 -6.84 -3.13
N ALA A 46 11.56 -7.78 -2.91
CA ALA A 46 11.79 -9.02 -2.18
C ALA A 46 12.91 -9.86 -2.82
N ARG A 47 12.86 -10.04 -4.15
CA ARG A 47 13.86 -10.80 -4.91
C ARG A 47 15.26 -10.20 -4.82
N ILE A 48 15.38 -8.89 -5.00
CA ILE A 48 16.67 -8.18 -4.91
C ILE A 48 17.25 -8.30 -3.49
N ALA A 49 16.40 -8.27 -2.46
CA ALA A 49 16.82 -8.39 -1.07
C ALA A 49 17.10 -9.84 -0.64
N GLY A 50 16.66 -10.85 -1.39
CA GLY A 50 16.73 -12.26 -0.98
C GLY A 50 15.85 -12.58 0.24
N MET A 51 14.80 -11.79 0.48
CA MET A 51 13.91 -11.89 1.64
C MET A 51 12.45 -11.87 1.19
N SER A 52 11.50 -12.18 2.08
CA SER A 52 10.08 -11.89 1.81
C SER A 52 9.85 -10.36 1.73
N TYR A 53 8.80 -9.93 1.02
CA TYR A 53 8.46 -8.50 0.96
C TYR A 53 8.17 -7.93 2.36
N GLU A 54 7.45 -8.71 3.15
CA GLU A 54 7.06 -8.39 4.51
C GLU A 54 8.29 -8.16 5.38
N ASP A 55 9.32 -9.01 5.23
CA ASP A 55 10.58 -8.84 5.96
C ASP A 55 11.40 -7.64 5.44
N VAL A 56 11.41 -7.40 4.12
CA VAL A 56 12.03 -6.18 3.57
C VAL A 56 11.40 -4.94 4.20
N VAL A 57 10.07 -4.85 4.26
CA VAL A 57 9.39 -3.71 4.86
C VAL A 57 9.63 -3.63 6.37
N ARG A 58 9.59 -4.76 7.09
CA ARG A 58 9.90 -4.79 8.52
C ARG A 58 11.31 -4.28 8.81
N GLU A 59 12.32 -4.79 8.11
CA GLU A 59 13.73 -4.44 8.34
C GLU A 59 14.08 -3.03 7.86
N LYS A 60 13.56 -2.61 6.70
CA LYS A 60 13.98 -1.37 6.05
C LYS A 60 13.10 -0.17 6.38
N ILE A 61 11.86 -0.39 6.82
CA ILE A 61 10.89 0.69 7.08
C ILE A 61 10.41 0.66 8.53
N PHE A 62 9.81 -0.44 8.99
CA PHE A 62 9.14 -0.45 10.30
C PHE A 62 10.14 -0.33 11.46
N LYS A 63 11.21 -1.13 11.45
CA LYS A 63 12.23 -1.09 12.51
C LYS A 63 12.98 0.25 12.59
N PRO A 64 13.51 0.83 11.50
CA PRO A 64 14.22 2.11 11.56
C PRO A 64 13.35 3.26 12.05
N LEU A 65 12.05 3.23 11.74
CA LEU A 65 11.08 4.24 12.18
C LEU A 65 10.46 3.96 13.55
N GLY A 66 10.71 2.78 14.14
CA GLY A 66 10.12 2.37 15.41
C GLY A 66 8.59 2.24 15.35
N LEU A 67 8.06 1.68 14.25
CA LEU A 67 6.63 1.46 14.03
C LEU A 67 6.17 0.18 14.75
N ASN A 68 6.12 0.24 16.07
CA ASN A 68 5.93 -0.94 16.89
C ASN A 68 4.51 -1.52 16.84
N ASN A 69 3.50 -0.81 16.34
CA ASN A 69 2.12 -1.28 16.22
C ASN A 69 1.68 -1.44 14.76
N THR A 70 2.67 -1.54 13.87
CA THR A 70 2.46 -1.72 12.43
C THR A 70 2.94 -3.11 12.03
N GLY A 71 2.18 -3.78 11.18
CA GLY A 71 2.47 -5.15 10.74
C GLY A 71 1.65 -5.51 9.51
N PHE A 72 1.53 -6.80 9.21
CA PHE A 72 0.81 -7.30 8.04
C PHE A 72 -0.35 -8.20 8.43
N SER A 73 -1.44 -8.16 7.66
CA SER A 73 -2.68 -8.95 7.84
C SER A 73 -3.55 -8.55 9.04
N PRO A 74 -4.88 -8.64 8.92
CA PRO A 74 -5.80 -8.50 10.04
C PRO A 74 -5.61 -9.56 11.14
N VAL A 75 -5.16 -10.76 10.77
CA VAL A 75 -4.98 -11.88 11.71
C VAL A 75 -3.77 -11.67 12.61
N GLU A 76 -2.63 -11.22 12.08
CA GLU A 76 -1.46 -10.81 12.89
C GLU A 76 -1.85 -9.74 13.90
N MET A 77 -2.61 -8.71 13.47
CA MET A 77 -3.11 -7.64 14.33
C MET A 77 -3.93 -8.21 15.50
N ARG A 78 -4.92 -9.05 15.20
CA ARG A 78 -5.80 -9.68 16.20
C ARG A 78 -5.01 -10.54 17.19
N ASN A 79 -4.00 -11.27 16.72
CA ASN A 79 -3.17 -12.11 17.58
C ASN A 79 -2.23 -11.27 18.47
N ARG A 80 -1.93 -10.04 18.08
CA ARG A 80 -0.98 -9.16 18.78
C ARG A 80 -1.63 -8.31 19.86
N THR A 81 -2.88 -7.87 19.67
CA THR A 81 -3.56 -6.95 20.57
C THR A 81 -5.07 -7.18 20.53
N SER A 82 -5.76 -6.98 21.65
CA SER A 82 -7.23 -6.93 21.69
C SER A 82 -7.78 -5.53 21.34
N ASN A 83 -6.93 -4.51 21.37
CA ASN A 83 -7.29 -3.14 20.99
C ASN A 83 -7.08 -2.94 19.49
N HIS A 84 -8.06 -3.36 18.69
CA HIS A 84 -8.06 -3.17 17.24
C HIS A 84 -9.45 -2.76 16.74
N ALA A 85 -9.49 -2.04 15.62
CA ALA A 85 -10.74 -1.72 14.95
C ALA A 85 -11.33 -2.96 14.26
N ILE A 86 -12.66 -3.02 14.17
CA ILE A 86 -13.39 -4.01 13.38
C ILE A 86 -13.92 -3.33 12.12
N PRO A 87 -13.68 -3.86 10.92
CA PRO A 87 -14.26 -3.33 9.70
C PRO A 87 -15.77 -3.56 9.65
N PHE A 88 -16.51 -2.62 9.09
CA PHE A 88 -17.94 -2.73 8.85
C PHE A 88 -18.23 -2.66 7.36
N SER A 89 -19.19 -3.45 6.89
CA SER A 89 -19.68 -3.34 5.52
C SER A 89 -21.19 -3.58 5.44
N ALA A 90 -21.81 -3.01 4.42
CA ALA A 90 -23.15 -3.35 3.98
C ALA A 90 -23.07 -4.47 2.94
N LEU A 91 -24.07 -5.37 2.88
CA LEU A 91 -24.10 -6.44 1.89
C LEU A 91 -24.61 -5.95 0.53
N THR A 92 -25.46 -4.93 0.54
CA THR A 92 -26.05 -4.32 -0.65
C THR A 92 -25.94 -2.80 -0.61
N LEU A 93 -26.16 -2.15 -1.76
CA LEU A 93 -26.25 -0.68 -1.82
C LEU A 93 -27.44 -0.17 -1.01
N GLU A 94 -28.57 -0.89 -1.06
CA GLU A 94 -29.77 -0.55 -0.27
C GLU A 94 -29.47 -0.59 1.24
N ASP A 95 -28.79 -1.64 1.71
CA ASP A 95 -28.34 -1.72 3.10
C ASP A 95 -27.45 -0.52 3.47
N ALA A 96 -26.51 -0.16 2.60
CA ALA A 96 -25.63 0.98 2.83
C ALA A 96 -26.41 2.29 2.95
N GLN A 97 -27.40 2.52 2.08
CA GLN A 97 -28.26 3.70 2.08
C GLN A 97 -29.16 3.78 3.31
N GLN A 98 -29.56 2.64 3.86
CA GLN A 98 -30.36 2.55 5.09
C GLN A 98 -29.49 2.58 6.37
N GLY A 99 -28.16 2.64 6.25
CA GLY A 99 -27.25 2.59 7.40
C GLY A 99 -27.09 1.19 8.01
N ASN A 100 -27.50 0.14 7.31
CA ASN A 100 -27.42 -1.26 7.74
C ASN A 100 -26.00 -1.82 7.54
N PHE A 101 -25.06 -1.36 8.36
CA PHE A 101 -23.69 -1.88 8.39
C PHE A 101 -23.55 -2.99 9.43
N LYS A 102 -22.85 -4.07 9.06
CA LYS A 102 -22.54 -5.19 9.96
C LYS A 102 -21.02 -5.33 10.14
N PRO A 103 -20.56 -5.74 11.33
CA PRO A 103 -19.14 -6.04 11.53
C PRO A 103 -18.73 -7.18 10.60
N ARG A 104 -17.49 -7.11 10.11
CA ARG A 104 -16.86 -8.14 9.29
C ARG A 104 -15.80 -8.87 10.08
N GLU A 105 -15.69 -10.16 9.82
CA GLU A 105 -14.61 -10.97 10.37
C GLU A 105 -13.26 -10.45 9.87
N LEU A 106 -12.27 -10.49 10.76
CA LEU A 106 -10.87 -10.24 10.40
C LEU A 106 -10.34 -11.48 9.67
N GLU A 107 -10.65 -11.57 8.38
CA GLU A 107 -10.17 -12.62 7.49
C GLU A 107 -8.67 -12.44 7.21
N GLU A 108 -7.98 -13.56 6.97
CA GLU A 108 -6.59 -13.55 6.55
C GLU A 108 -6.46 -12.83 5.20
N MET A 109 -5.55 -11.88 5.11
CA MET A 109 -5.20 -11.25 3.84
C MET A 109 -3.87 -11.84 3.39
N HIS A 110 -3.92 -12.70 2.38
CA HIS A 110 -2.76 -13.49 2.00
C HIS A 110 -1.62 -12.62 1.43
N ALA A 111 -0.39 -13.06 1.68
CA ALA A 111 0.88 -12.44 1.27
C ALA A 111 0.96 -11.94 -0.20
N PRO A 112 0.30 -12.56 -1.20
CA PRO A 112 0.37 -12.06 -2.57
C PRO A 112 -0.13 -10.61 -2.73
N GLY A 113 -1.16 -10.22 -1.98
CA GLY A 113 -1.72 -8.87 -2.00
C GLY A 113 -1.02 -7.88 -1.06
N ALA A 114 -0.07 -8.32 -0.24
CA ALA A 114 0.50 -7.49 0.82
C ALA A 114 1.11 -6.16 0.33
N PRO A 115 1.87 -6.12 -0.78
CA PRO A 115 2.40 -4.85 -1.32
C PRO A 115 1.33 -3.85 -1.75
N ALA A 116 0.10 -4.30 -1.96
CA ALA A 116 -1.01 -3.50 -2.46
C ALA A 116 -2.08 -3.20 -1.40
N GLY A 117 -1.99 -3.70 -0.16
CA GLY A 117 -3.00 -3.36 0.85
C GLY A 117 -3.13 -4.20 2.12
N ALA A 118 -2.08 -4.79 2.68
CA ALA A 118 -2.22 -5.63 3.90
C ALA A 118 -1.62 -5.05 5.18
N ILE A 119 -1.18 -3.79 5.19
CA ILE A 119 -0.58 -3.19 6.39
C ILE A 119 -1.69 -2.72 7.34
N TYR A 120 -1.62 -3.17 8.60
CA TYR A 120 -2.35 -2.54 9.70
C TYR A 120 -1.42 -1.58 10.45
N SER A 121 -1.97 -0.51 11.04
CA SER A 121 -1.20 0.49 11.79
C SER A 121 -2.09 1.26 12.77
N ASN A 122 -1.50 2.19 13.52
CA ASN A 122 -2.21 3.18 14.31
C ASN A 122 -1.75 4.61 13.99
N VAL A 123 -2.48 5.60 14.52
CA VAL A 123 -2.20 7.02 14.27
C VAL A 123 -0.79 7.43 14.72
N PHE A 124 -0.30 6.90 15.84
CA PHE A 124 1.01 7.28 16.38
C PHE A 124 2.16 6.83 15.48
N ASP A 125 2.07 5.61 14.94
CA ASP A 125 3.08 5.09 14.03
C ASP A 125 2.97 5.73 12.64
N MET A 126 1.75 6.02 12.16
CA MET A 126 1.58 6.80 10.92
C MET A 126 2.12 8.23 11.02
N VAL A 127 2.02 8.87 12.18
CA VAL A 127 2.64 10.19 12.42
C VAL A 127 4.16 10.11 12.36
N LYS A 128 4.78 9.05 12.88
CA LYS A 128 6.24 8.85 12.75
C LYS A 128 6.64 8.67 11.29
N TYR A 129 5.92 7.83 10.54
CA TYR A 129 6.15 7.63 9.12
C TYR A 129 6.03 8.95 8.34
N GLY A 130 4.93 9.69 8.52
CA GLY A 130 4.72 10.98 7.87
C GLY A 130 5.80 12.00 8.21
N ARG A 131 6.20 12.11 9.47
CA ARG A 131 7.30 13.00 9.90
C ARG A 131 8.62 12.64 9.22
N ALA A 132 8.93 11.36 9.08
CA ALA A 132 10.14 10.92 8.40
C ALA A 132 10.09 11.28 6.91
N ILE A 133 8.98 11.03 6.21
CA ILE A 133 8.83 11.40 4.79
C ILE A 133 8.96 12.92 4.58
N MET A 134 8.29 13.73 5.40
CA MET A 134 8.36 15.20 5.32
C MET A 134 9.77 15.76 5.61
N LYS A 135 10.59 15.01 6.34
CA LYS A 135 11.98 15.35 6.64
C LYS A 135 12.99 14.52 5.83
N GLU A 136 12.61 14.09 4.63
CA GLU A 136 13.50 13.39 3.69
C GLU A 136 14.19 12.17 4.32
N GLY A 137 13.48 11.44 5.19
CA GLY A 137 13.95 10.25 5.87
C GLY A 137 14.57 10.47 7.26
N GLU A 138 14.59 11.69 7.80
CA GLU A 138 15.04 11.97 9.17
C GLU A 138 13.91 11.79 10.20
N LEU A 139 14.20 11.11 11.31
CA LEU A 139 13.33 11.06 12.48
C LEU A 139 14.14 11.29 13.75
N ASN A 140 13.70 12.25 14.58
CA ASN A 140 14.33 12.59 15.86
C ASN A 140 15.85 12.88 15.75
N GLY A 141 16.28 13.60 14.72
CA GLY A 141 17.69 13.97 14.50
C GLY A 141 18.57 12.84 13.95
N LYS A 142 17.99 11.70 13.55
CA LYS A 142 18.70 10.60 12.91
C LYS A 142 18.15 10.35 11.51
N GLN A 143 19.05 10.16 10.54
CA GLN A 143 18.69 9.68 9.21
C GLN A 143 18.31 8.19 9.30
N VAL A 144 17.02 7.89 9.20
CA VAL A 144 16.48 6.52 9.39
C VAL A 144 16.03 5.88 8.07
N LEU A 145 15.71 6.68 7.04
CA LEU A 145 15.51 6.24 5.66
C LEU A 145 16.57 6.87 4.74
N ASN A 146 16.84 6.29 3.58
CA ASN A 146 17.78 6.90 2.63
C ASN A 146 17.17 8.20 2.05
N LYS A 147 17.89 9.31 2.21
CA LYS A 147 17.45 10.64 1.77
C LYS A 147 17.10 10.70 0.28
N THR A 148 18.02 10.25 -0.57
CA THR A 148 17.83 10.26 -2.03
C THR A 148 16.64 9.40 -2.44
N SER A 149 16.44 8.23 -1.82
CA SER A 149 15.26 7.39 -2.09
C SER A 149 13.95 8.06 -1.69
N VAL A 150 13.91 8.81 -0.57
CA VAL A 150 12.71 9.56 -0.17
C VAL A 150 12.44 10.73 -1.12
N GLN A 151 13.49 11.42 -1.58
CA GLN A 151 13.34 12.49 -2.58
C GLN A 151 12.84 11.94 -3.93
N GLU A 152 13.35 10.80 -4.36
CA GLU A 152 12.90 10.11 -5.57
C GLU A 152 11.44 9.68 -5.47
N LEU A 153 11.02 9.15 -4.30
CA LEU A 153 9.64 8.77 -4.02
C LEU A 153 8.67 9.96 -4.14
N LEU A 154 9.11 11.15 -3.79
CA LEU A 154 8.31 12.38 -3.82
C LEU A 154 8.37 13.11 -5.17
N THR A 155 9.16 12.60 -6.12
CA THR A 155 9.28 13.18 -7.47
C THR A 155 8.07 12.81 -8.32
N ALA A 156 7.63 13.75 -9.17
CA ALA A 156 6.50 13.53 -10.07
C ALA A 156 6.90 12.65 -11.26
N HIS A 157 6.43 11.40 -11.29
CA HIS A 157 6.72 10.45 -12.37
C HIS A 157 5.57 10.28 -13.38
N SER A 158 4.34 10.47 -12.91
CA SER A 158 3.13 10.44 -13.73
C SER A 158 2.36 11.75 -13.59
N ILE A 159 2.13 12.45 -14.71
CA ILE A 159 1.33 13.68 -14.76
C ILE A 159 -0.05 13.34 -15.30
N VAL A 160 -1.08 13.54 -14.48
CA VAL A 160 -2.48 13.36 -14.87
C VAL A 160 -3.12 14.73 -14.96
N GLY A 161 -3.77 15.03 -16.09
CA GLY A 161 -4.52 16.27 -16.24
C GLY A 161 -5.66 16.34 -15.21
N GLY A 162 -5.66 17.38 -14.38
CA GLY A 162 -6.73 17.66 -13.44
C GLY A 162 -7.62 18.83 -13.91
N PRO A 163 -8.89 18.90 -13.49
CA PRO A 163 -9.70 20.10 -13.72
C PRO A 163 -9.07 21.30 -12.99
N THR A 164 -8.90 22.42 -13.71
CA THR A 164 -8.45 23.69 -13.11
C THR A 164 -9.57 24.27 -12.26
N THR A 165 -9.37 24.37 -10.94
CA THR A 165 -10.36 24.97 -10.02
C THR A 165 -10.11 26.46 -9.76
N GLY A 166 -9.12 27.08 -10.42
CA GLY A 166 -8.83 28.51 -10.33
C GLY A 166 -7.45 28.90 -10.84
N PRO A 167 -7.16 30.22 -10.96
CA PRO A 167 -5.90 30.73 -11.50
C PRO A 167 -4.65 30.39 -10.66
N GLU A 168 -4.82 29.98 -9.39
CA GLU A 168 -3.74 29.54 -8.51
C GLU A 168 -3.62 28.01 -8.37
N SER A 169 -4.45 27.23 -9.08
CA SER A 169 -4.40 25.77 -9.03
C SER A 169 -3.45 25.22 -10.09
N VAL A 170 -2.54 24.33 -9.68
CA VAL A 170 -1.71 23.57 -10.63
C VAL A 170 -2.62 22.52 -11.28
N SER A 171 -2.75 22.57 -12.61
CA SER A 171 -3.62 21.67 -13.43
C SER A 171 -3.13 20.22 -13.50
N ALA A 172 -2.26 19.80 -12.59
CA ALA A 172 -1.63 18.48 -12.59
C ALA A 172 -1.89 17.78 -11.26
N LEU A 173 -2.58 16.64 -11.34
CA LEU A 173 -2.57 15.65 -10.28
C LEU A 173 -1.40 14.71 -10.55
N THR A 174 -0.58 14.47 -9.54
CA THR A 174 0.46 13.44 -9.58
C THR A 174 -0.03 12.22 -8.79
N TYR A 175 0.21 11.03 -9.34
CA TYR A 175 -0.10 9.77 -8.68
C TYR A 175 1.08 8.81 -8.90
N GLY A 176 1.25 7.86 -7.98
CA GLY A 176 2.52 7.14 -7.76
C GLY A 176 3.09 6.33 -8.93
N LEU A 177 4.40 6.05 -8.76
CA LEU A 177 5.40 5.47 -9.67
C LEU A 177 5.66 6.22 -10.98
#